data_AF-A0A7N0T9H2-F1
#
_entry.id   AF-A0A7N0T9H2-F1
#
_cell.length_a   1.000
_cell.length_b   1.000
_cell.length_c   1.000
_cell.angle_alpha   90.00
_cell.angle_beta   90.00
_cell.angle_gamma   90.00
#
_symmetry.space_group_name_H-M   'P 1'
#
loop_
_entity.id
_entity.type
_entity.pdbx_description
1 polymer ?
#
loop_
_entity_poly.entity_id
_entity_poly.type
_entity_poly.pdbx_seq_one_letter_code
_entity_poly.pdbx_strand_id
1 'polypeptide(L)'
;MAEEAHSGVIDQVVQEALDKACLSGKDLSAVAVTIGPGLSLCLRVGVRKARKVSGLFGLPIVGIHHMEAHALVARLTERDLQFPFMVLLVSGGHNLILLARDLGQYLQLGTTIDDAIGEAYDKIAKWLGLDLSRSGGPALEELALEGDSKSVKFAIPMKQHKDCNFSYAGLKTQVRLAIQARNINAEIPLSSASHDDRKARADIAASFQRVAVLHLEERCERAIEWASKVEPSIKRFVVSGGVASNKYVRARLDEVAKKNGLQLVCPPPSLCTDNGVMIAWTGIEHLRKGRFDPPAPFDEPEDILYDVRPRWPLGEEHTEGRSEARSVRTARMHPSLTSIIQASMQPQDGQAS
;
A
#
# COMPACT_ATOMS: atom_id res chain seq x y z
N MET A 1 5.97 -10.90 -20.51
CA MET A 1 5.00 -10.22 -19.60
C MET A 1 5.40 -10.44 -18.13
N ALA A 2 4.82 -9.72 -17.17
CA ALA A 2 5.27 -9.75 -15.75
C ALA A 2 5.34 -11.16 -15.12
N GLU A 3 4.43 -12.06 -15.47
CA GLU A 3 4.45 -13.47 -15.04
C GLU A 3 5.72 -14.21 -15.46
N GLU A 4 6.15 -14.04 -16.72
CA GLU A 4 7.37 -14.66 -17.26
C GLU A 4 8.61 -14.12 -16.55
N ALA A 5 8.61 -12.82 -16.25
CA ALA A 5 9.70 -12.19 -15.48
C ALA A 5 9.79 -12.79 -14.07
N HIS A 6 8.66 -12.98 -13.38
CA HIS A 6 8.65 -13.68 -12.09
C HIS A 6 9.14 -15.13 -12.24
N SER A 7 8.62 -15.86 -13.22
CA SER A 7 8.96 -17.27 -13.44
C SER A 7 10.45 -17.46 -13.74
N GLY A 8 11.04 -16.55 -14.52
CA GLY A 8 12.44 -16.61 -14.91
C GLY A 8 13.43 -16.35 -13.77
N VAL A 9 13.02 -15.71 -12.67
CA VAL A 9 13.94 -15.31 -11.58
C VAL A 9 13.62 -15.93 -10.23
N ILE A 10 12.42 -16.46 -10.01
CA ILE A 10 11.97 -16.86 -8.66
C ILE A 10 12.84 -17.94 -8.02
N ASP A 11 13.31 -18.91 -8.80
CA ASP A 11 14.20 -19.97 -8.29
C ASP A 11 15.56 -19.41 -7.87
N GLN A 12 16.14 -18.54 -8.72
CA GLN A 12 17.40 -17.87 -8.42
C GLN A 12 17.29 -16.99 -7.19
N VAL A 13 16.25 -16.17 -7.07
CA VAL A 13 16.06 -15.26 -5.92
C VAL A 13 15.92 -16.03 -4.61
N VAL A 14 15.18 -17.15 -4.61
CA VAL A 14 15.05 -18.00 -3.42
C VAL A 14 16.40 -18.63 -3.05
N GLN A 15 17.14 -19.16 -4.03
CA GLN A 15 18.45 -19.76 -3.78
C GLN A 15 19.46 -18.73 -3.27
N GLU A 16 19.53 -17.55 -3.92
CA GLU A 16 20.40 -16.46 -3.48
C GLU A 16 20.09 -16.00 -2.06
N ALA A 17 18.81 -15.99 -1.66
CA ALA A 17 18.42 -15.63 -0.30
C ALA A 17 18.91 -16.66 0.73
N LEU A 18 18.81 -17.95 0.42
CA LEU A 18 19.32 -19.04 1.25
C LEU A 18 20.85 -19.00 1.34
N ASP A 19 21.53 -18.82 0.22
CA ASP A 19 22.99 -18.74 0.15
C ASP A 19 23.53 -17.56 0.95
N LYS A 20 22.93 -16.37 0.79
CA LYS A 20 23.29 -15.17 1.57
C LYS A 20 23.03 -15.35 3.06
N ALA A 21 22.02 -16.13 3.44
CA ALA A 21 21.73 -16.46 4.83
C ALA A 21 22.62 -17.61 5.38
N CYS A 22 23.39 -18.28 4.51
CA CYS A 22 24.11 -19.51 4.83
C CYS A 22 23.18 -20.60 5.41
N LEU A 23 21.97 -20.72 4.86
CA LEU A 23 20.94 -21.68 5.27
C LEU A 23 20.56 -22.61 4.12
N SER A 24 20.05 -23.78 4.47
CA SER A 24 19.36 -24.67 3.55
C SER A 24 17.85 -24.65 3.80
N GLY A 25 17.06 -25.24 2.90
CA GLY A 25 15.62 -25.38 3.10
C GLY A 25 15.23 -26.20 4.34
N LYS A 26 16.14 -27.06 4.84
CA LYS A 26 15.93 -27.86 6.07
C LYS A 26 16.01 -27.02 7.34
N ASP A 27 16.64 -25.85 7.27
CA ASP A 27 16.82 -24.94 8.41
C ASP A 27 15.62 -23.99 8.59
N LEU A 28 14.67 -24.00 7.64
CA LEU A 28 13.48 -23.16 7.67
C LEU A 28 12.41 -23.75 8.58
N SER A 29 11.57 -22.88 9.16
CA SER A 29 10.43 -23.30 10.01
C SER A 29 9.08 -23.22 9.32
N ALA A 30 8.96 -22.41 8.26
CA ALA A 30 7.73 -22.19 7.49
C ALA A 30 8.04 -21.50 6.16
N VAL A 31 7.09 -21.52 5.23
CA VAL A 31 7.14 -20.74 3.98
C VAL A 31 5.97 -19.76 3.93
N ALA A 32 6.26 -18.46 3.93
CA ALA A 32 5.24 -17.42 3.76
C ALA A 32 5.17 -16.95 2.30
N VAL A 33 3.96 -16.79 1.77
CA VAL A 33 3.75 -16.38 0.37
C VAL A 33 2.53 -15.49 0.21
N THR A 34 2.64 -14.47 -0.64
CA THR A 34 1.49 -13.63 -0.99
C THR A 34 0.46 -14.44 -1.79
N ILE A 35 -0.78 -14.49 -1.31
CA ILE A 35 -1.90 -15.11 -2.04
C ILE A 35 -2.87 -14.07 -2.64
N GLY A 36 -2.73 -12.80 -2.25
CA GLY A 36 -3.47 -11.68 -2.84
C GLY A 36 -3.44 -10.42 -1.96
N PRO A 37 -4.01 -9.29 -2.41
CA PRO A 37 -4.42 -9.01 -3.79
C PRO A 37 -3.23 -8.91 -4.76
N GLY A 38 -3.51 -8.90 -6.06
CA GLY A 38 -2.47 -8.78 -7.10
C GLY A 38 -2.87 -9.41 -8.44
N LEU A 39 -1.95 -9.38 -9.40
CA LEU A 39 -2.16 -10.00 -10.71
C LEU A 39 -2.18 -11.54 -10.56
N SER A 40 -3.31 -12.17 -10.88
CA SER A 40 -3.56 -13.60 -10.63
C SER A 40 -2.43 -14.50 -11.13
N LEU A 41 -1.95 -14.25 -12.36
CA LEU A 41 -0.91 -15.05 -12.99
C LEU A 41 0.44 -14.92 -12.27
N CYS A 42 0.79 -13.71 -11.82
CA CYS A 42 2.01 -13.48 -11.05
C CYS A 42 1.95 -14.12 -9.65
N LEU A 43 0.78 -14.03 -8.98
CA LEU A 43 0.55 -14.67 -7.68
C LEU A 43 0.75 -16.20 -7.76
N ARG A 44 0.26 -16.83 -8.83
CA ARG A 44 0.39 -18.28 -9.04
C ARG A 44 1.84 -18.75 -9.11
N VAL A 45 2.74 -17.95 -9.69
CA VAL A 45 4.18 -18.27 -9.73
C VAL A 45 4.76 -18.37 -8.32
N GLY A 46 4.45 -17.37 -7.47
CA GLY A 46 4.87 -17.34 -6.08
C GLY A 46 4.32 -18.50 -5.27
N VAL A 47 3.00 -18.73 -5.35
CA VAL A 47 2.32 -19.82 -4.63
C VAL A 47 2.86 -21.18 -5.04
N ARG A 48 3.05 -21.42 -6.35
CA ARG A 48 3.66 -22.66 -6.85
C ARG A 48 5.04 -22.91 -6.25
N LYS A 49 5.92 -21.89 -6.25
CA LYS A 49 7.26 -22.03 -5.67
C LYS A 49 7.19 -22.32 -4.17
N ALA A 50 6.33 -21.60 -3.44
CA ALA A 50 6.17 -21.78 -2.01
C ALA A 50 5.70 -23.19 -1.65
N ARG A 51 4.72 -23.73 -2.39
CA ARG A 51 4.22 -25.10 -2.20
C ARG A 51 5.28 -26.16 -2.51
N LYS A 52 6.08 -25.98 -3.58
CA LYS A 52 7.22 -26.87 -3.86
C LYS A 52 8.23 -26.91 -2.72
N VAL A 53 8.61 -25.74 -2.18
CA VAL A 53 9.52 -25.67 -1.03
C VAL A 53 8.89 -26.30 0.21
N SER A 54 7.61 -26.02 0.46
CA SER A 54 6.84 -26.59 1.56
C SER A 54 6.78 -28.12 1.51
N GLY A 55 6.43 -28.71 0.37
CA GLY A 55 6.36 -30.16 0.21
C GLY A 55 7.73 -30.86 0.26
N LEU A 56 8.77 -30.25 -0.34
CA LEU A 56 10.13 -30.80 -0.34
C LEU A 56 10.73 -30.91 1.07
N PHE A 57 10.45 -29.93 1.94
CA PHE A 57 11.05 -29.85 3.27
C PHE A 57 10.06 -30.12 4.41
N GLY A 58 8.80 -30.47 4.10
CA GLY A 58 7.77 -30.73 5.12
C GLY A 58 7.42 -29.48 5.95
N LEU A 59 7.46 -28.29 5.35
CA LEU A 59 7.28 -27.01 6.06
C LEU A 59 5.83 -26.54 5.99
N PRO A 60 5.25 -25.99 7.07
CA PRO A 60 3.95 -25.33 7.00
C PRO A 60 3.99 -24.13 6.05
N ILE A 61 2.86 -23.82 5.43
CA ILE A 61 2.72 -22.69 4.50
C ILE A 61 1.80 -21.62 5.09
N VAL A 62 2.17 -20.36 4.93
CA VAL A 62 1.41 -19.22 5.42
C VAL A 62 1.01 -18.33 4.25
N GLY A 63 -0.28 -18.32 3.93
CA GLY A 63 -0.84 -17.43 2.90
C GLY A 63 -1.00 -16.01 3.43
N ILE A 64 -0.32 -15.05 2.81
CA ILE A 64 -0.22 -13.66 3.27
C ILE A 64 -1.06 -12.73 2.39
N HIS A 65 -1.78 -11.83 3.07
CA HIS A 65 -2.42 -10.70 2.41
C HIS A 65 -1.40 -9.58 2.15
N HIS A 66 -1.21 -9.19 0.89
CA HIS A 66 -0.20 -8.21 0.49
C HIS A 66 -0.32 -6.87 1.23
N MET A 67 -1.53 -6.32 1.33
CA MET A 67 -1.75 -5.05 2.05
C MET A 67 -1.60 -5.19 3.57
N GLU A 68 -1.82 -6.39 4.12
CA GLU A 68 -1.56 -6.65 5.55
C GLU A 68 -0.05 -6.57 5.81
N ALA A 69 0.75 -7.12 4.90
CA ALA A 69 2.20 -7.06 5.03
C ALA A 69 2.74 -5.63 5.00
N HIS A 70 2.21 -4.78 4.13
CA HIS A 70 2.52 -3.35 4.13
C HIS A 70 2.14 -2.64 5.44
N ALA A 71 1.04 -3.05 6.08
CA ALA A 71 0.59 -2.50 7.35
C ALA A 71 1.46 -2.94 8.54
N LEU A 72 1.95 -4.19 8.51
CA LEU A 72 2.66 -4.80 9.64
C LEU A 72 4.18 -4.66 9.57
N VAL A 73 4.77 -4.36 8.40
CA VAL A 73 6.24 -4.24 8.27
C VAL A 73 6.85 -3.21 9.23
N ALA A 74 6.09 -2.19 9.65
CA ALA A 74 6.53 -1.24 10.67
C ALA A 74 6.85 -1.91 12.02
N ARG A 75 6.15 -3.01 12.36
CA ARG A 75 6.36 -3.77 13.60
C ARG A 75 7.67 -4.55 13.61
N LEU A 76 8.24 -4.82 12.43
CA LEU A 76 9.59 -5.41 12.32
C LEU A 76 10.65 -4.44 12.84
N THR A 77 10.55 -3.15 12.49
CA THR A 77 11.53 -2.13 12.86
C THR A 77 11.22 -1.45 14.19
N GLU A 78 9.94 -1.25 14.50
CA GLU A 78 9.45 -0.66 15.75
C GLU A 78 8.90 -1.75 16.67
N ARG A 79 9.76 -2.36 17.49
CA ARG A 79 9.38 -3.49 18.37
C ARG A 79 8.29 -3.14 19.38
N ASP A 80 8.22 -1.87 19.80
CA ASP A 80 7.23 -1.37 20.75
C ASP A 80 5.92 -0.94 20.08
N LEU A 81 5.81 -1.06 18.74
CA LEU A 81 4.54 -0.86 18.06
C LEU A 81 3.60 -2.01 18.44
N GLN A 82 2.57 -1.71 19.24
CA GLN A 82 1.53 -2.66 19.64
C GLN A 82 0.19 -2.24 19.03
N PHE A 83 -0.68 -3.21 18.79
CA PHE A 83 -2.07 -2.92 18.46
C PHE A 83 -2.78 -2.26 19.67
N PRO A 84 -3.80 -1.41 19.44
CA PRO A 84 -4.27 -0.93 18.15
C PRO A 84 -3.45 0.25 17.61
N PHE A 85 -3.39 0.39 16.28
CA PHE A 85 -2.75 1.55 15.63
C PHE A 85 -3.44 1.93 14.32
N MET A 86 -3.30 3.21 13.96
CA MET A 86 -3.75 3.72 12.67
C MET A 86 -2.75 3.34 11.57
N VAL A 87 -3.24 3.07 10.37
CA VAL A 87 -2.41 2.75 9.21
C VAL A 87 -2.86 3.55 8.00
N LEU A 88 -1.91 4.19 7.32
CA LEU A 88 -2.08 4.75 5.99
C LEU A 88 -1.13 4.07 5.01
N LEU A 89 -1.70 3.37 4.02
CA LEU A 89 -0.96 2.75 2.93
C LEU A 89 -1.06 3.63 1.69
N VAL A 90 0.05 4.26 1.30
CA VAL A 90 0.16 5.22 0.20
C VAL A 90 1.21 4.77 -0.81
N SER A 91 0.75 4.19 -1.90
CA SER A 91 1.58 3.63 -2.99
C SER A 91 1.19 4.24 -4.34
N GLY A 92 1.78 3.72 -5.42
CA GLY A 92 1.38 4.06 -6.79
C GLY A 92 -0.09 3.77 -7.08
N GLY A 93 -0.65 2.68 -6.52
CA GLY A 93 -2.01 2.21 -6.82
C GLY A 93 -3.00 2.25 -5.67
N HIS A 94 -2.58 2.68 -4.48
CA HIS A 94 -3.43 2.65 -3.29
C HIS A 94 -3.22 3.89 -2.43
N ASN A 95 -4.31 4.53 -2.04
CA ASN A 95 -4.47 5.22 -0.76
C ASN A 95 -5.49 4.42 0.04
N LEU A 96 -5.08 3.82 1.15
CA LEU A 96 -5.94 3.04 2.02
C LEU A 96 -5.65 3.45 3.47
N ILE A 97 -6.67 3.91 4.19
CA ILE A 97 -6.57 4.28 5.60
C ILE A 97 -7.41 3.33 6.46
N LEU A 98 -6.77 2.76 7.49
CA LEU A 98 -7.30 1.67 8.29
C LEU A 98 -7.05 1.93 9.78
N LEU A 99 -7.92 1.37 10.61
CA LEU A 99 -7.63 1.06 12.00
C LEU A 99 -7.27 -0.42 12.10
N ALA A 100 -6.05 -0.73 12.56
CA ALA A 100 -5.61 -2.08 12.84
C ALA A 100 -5.80 -2.40 14.33
N ARG A 101 -6.71 -3.32 14.64
CA ARG A 101 -7.08 -3.69 16.03
C ARG A 101 -6.31 -4.87 16.59
N ASP A 102 -6.01 -5.85 15.75
CA ASP A 102 -5.14 -7.00 16.01
C ASP A 102 -4.71 -7.57 14.65
N LEU A 103 -3.81 -8.57 14.64
CA LEU A 103 -3.46 -9.33 13.46
C LEU A 103 -4.70 -9.93 12.82
N GLY A 104 -4.97 -9.54 11.58
CA GLY A 104 -6.16 -9.99 10.85
C GLY A 104 -7.44 -9.25 11.19
N GLN A 105 -7.40 -8.18 11.98
CA GLN A 105 -8.57 -7.41 12.38
C GLN A 105 -8.42 -5.94 11.99
N TYR A 106 -8.90 -5.62 10.78
CA TYR A 106 -8.79 -4.30 10.17
C TYR A 106 -10.16 -3.70 9.90
N LEU A 107 -10.29 -2.41 10.21
CA LEU A 107 -11.43 -1.56 9.84
C LEU A 107 -10.95 -0.54 8.80
N GLN A 108 -11.49 -0.60 7.58
CA GLN A 108 -11.21 0.34 6.51
C GLN A 108 -12.02 1.63 6.71
N LEU A 109 -11.32 2.73 6.98
CA LEU A 109 -11.92 4.04 7.21
C LEU A 109 -12.08 4.81 5.89
N GLY A 110 -11.21 4.55 4.90
CA GLY A 110 -11.29 5.17 3.60
C GLY A 110 -10.34 4.54 2.60
N THR A 111 -10.65 4.68 1.32
CA THR A 111 -9.82 4.17 0.23
C THR A 111 -9.90 5.06 -1.02
N THR A 112 -9.07 4.78 -2.01
CA THR A 112 -9.09 5.45 -3.30
C THR A 112 -10.37 5.10 -4.07
N ILE A 113 -11.02 6.12 -4.64
CA ILE A 113 -12.21 5.93 -5.49
C ILE A 113 -11.91 6.14 -6.99
N ASP A 114 -10.80 6.81 -7.33
CA ASP A 114 -10.29 6.93 -8.70
C ASP A 114 -8.77 6.67 -8.77
N ASP A 115 -7.96 7.70 -8.98
CA ASP A 115 -6.51 7.64 -9.04
C ASP A 115 -5.93 7.74 -7.64
N ALA A 116 -4.88 6.96 -7.36
CA ALA A 116 -4.10 7.10 -6.14
C ALA A 116 -3.12 8.29 -6.25
N ILE A 117 -2.64 8.78 -5.10
CA ILE A 117 -1.69 9.89 -5.03
C ILE A 117 -0.40 9.57 -5.78
N GLY A 118 0.13 8.34 -5.67
CA GLY A 118 1.37 7.94 -6.34
C GLY A 118 1.24 8.00 -7.86
N GLU A 119 0.15 7.48 -8.42
CA GLU A 119 -0.13 7.61 -9.85
C GLU A 119 -0.25 9.08 -10.27
N ALA A 120 -0.87 9.93 -9.45
CA ALA A 120 -0.96 11.35 -9.75
C ALA A 120 0.43 12.02 -9.81
N TYR A 121 1.32 11.71 -8.88
CA TYR A 121 2.71 12.16 -8.92
C TYR A 121 3.43 11.69 -10.19
N ASP A 122 3.36 10.39 -10.51
CA ASP A 122 4.03 9.83 -11.70
C ASP A 122 3.50 10.44 -13.00
N LYS A 123 2.19 10.63 -13.10
CA LYS A 123 1.56 11.22 -14.29
C LYS A 123 1.95 12.68 -14.48
N ILE A 124 1.99 13.46 -13.40
CA ILE A 124 2.34 14.88 -13.47
C ILE A 124 3.84 15.05 -13.73
N ALA A 125 4.69 14.23 -13.11
CA ALA A 125 6.13 14.20 -13.42
C ALA A 125 6.35 13.97 -14.92
N LYS A 126 5.63 13.01 -15.51
CA LYS A 126 5.68 12.78 -16.96
C LYS A 126 5.21 13.99 -17.77
N TRP A 127 4.11 14.64 -17.39
CA TRP A 127 3.59 15.83 -18.09
C TRP A 127 4.48 17.06 -17.95
N LEU A 128 5.31 17.14 -16.91
CA LEU A 128 6.29 18.19 -16.72
C LEU A 128 7.64 17.88 -17.40
N GLY A 129 7.75 16.78 -18.14
CA GLY A 129 8.98 16.41 -18.87
C GLY A 129 10.16 16.09 -17.94
N LEU A 130 9.88 15.51 -16.77
CA LEU A 130 10.92 15.11 -15.80
C LEU A 130 11.55 13.77 -16.21
N ASP A 131 12.81 13.58 -15.80
CA ASP A 131 13.45 12.27 -15.92
C ASP A 131 12.82 11.29 -14.91
N LEU A 132 12.31 10.16 -15.43
CA LEU A 132 11.61 9.14 -14.65
C LEU A 132 12.50 7.92 -14.34
N SER A 133 13.82 8.03 -14.54
CA SER A 133 14.80 6.97 -14.23
C SER A 133 14.69 6.44 -12.79
N ARG A 134 14.26 7.29 -11.83
CA ARG A 134 14.11 6.97 -10.40
C ARG A 134 12.64 6.94 -9.91
N SER A 135 11.67 6.84 -10.82
CA SER A 135 10.21 7.08 -10.65
C SER A 135 9.82 8.57 -10.61
N GLY A 136 8.54 8.87 -10.87
CA GLY A 136 8.07 10.25 -11.02
C GLY A 136 7.85 10.98 -9.70
N GLY A 137 7.48 10.25 -8.63
CA GLY A 137 7.35 10.80 -7.28
C GLY A 137 8.56 11.61 -6.79
N PRO A 138 9.76 10.99 -6.69
CA PRO A 138 10.98 11.68 -6.26
C PRO A 138 11.39 12.82 -7.18
N ALA A 139 11.26 12.65 -8.50
CA ALA A 139 11.61 13.70 -9.47
C ALA A 139 10.71 14.94 -9.32
N LEU A 140 9.40 14.73 -9.10
CA LEU A 140 8.46 15.82 -8.85
C LEU A 140 8.76 16.52 -7.51
N GLU A 141 9.07 15.74 -6.46
CA GLU A 141 9.43 16.28 -5.15
C GLU A 141 10.66 17.20 -5.22
N GLU A 142 11.68 16.78 -5.97
CA GLU A 142 12.91 17.57 -6.17
C GLU A 142 12.62 18.89 -6.88
N LEU A 143 11.86 18.85 -7.98
CA LEU A 143 11.48 20.05 -8.72
C LEU A 143 10.57 20.98 -7.89
N ALA A 144 9.70 20.42 -7.05
CA ALA A 144 8.80 21.19 -6.19
C ALA A 144 9.54 22.07 -5.17
N LEU A 145 10.79 21.76 -4.82
CA LEU A 145 11.62 22.60 -3.94
C LEU A 145 12.02 23.93 -4.58
N GLU A 146 12.02 24.02 -5.91
CA GLU A 146 12.40 25.21 -6.67
C GLU A 146 11.23 26.18 -6.90
N GLY A 147 9.99 25.73 -6.67
CA GLY A 147 8.77 26.44 -7.04
C GLY A 147 8.06 27.14 -5.90
N ASP A 148 7.22 28.13 -6.23
CA ASP A 148 6.26 28.70 -5.29
C ASP A 148 4.98 27.84 -5.25
N SER A 149 4.75 27.18 -4.11
CA SER A 149 3.57 26.35 -3.84
C SER A 149 2.22 27.09 -3.89
N LYS A 150 2.22 28.43 -3.96
CA LYS A 150 1.03 29.27 -4.08
C LYS A 150 0.86 29.89 -5.47
N SER A 151 1.80 29.67 -6.40
CA SER A 151 1.79 30.23 -7.75
C SER A 151 0.57 29.81 -8.56
N VAL A 152 0.12 28.55 -8.41
CA VAL A 152 -1.06 28.04 -9.09
C VAL A 152 -2.14 27.64 -8.08
N LYS A 153 -3.34 28.20 -8.25
CA LYS A 153 -4.48 27.92 -7.38
C LYS A 153 -5.25 26.68 -7.88
N PHE A 154 -4.97 25.53 -7.27
CA PHE A 154 -5.79 24.33 -7.46
C PHE A 154 -6.85 24.20 -6.36
N ALA A 155 -8.03 23.70 -6.73
CA ALA A 155 -9.08 23.30 -5.82
C ALA A 155 -8.76 21.94 -5.18
N ILE A 156 -9.00 21.84 -3.87
CA ILE A 156 -8.81 20.62 -3.09
C ILE A 156 -9.86 19.58 -3.52
N PRO A 157 -9.46 18.35 -3.88
CA PRO A 157 -10.38 17.28 -4.24
C PRO A 157 -11.41 16.98 -3.13
N MET A 158 -12.62 16.61 -3.55
CA MET A 158 -13.66 16.08 -2.65
C MET A 158 -13.99 16.95 -1.43
N LYS A 159 -13.74 18.27 -1.45
CA LYS A 159 -13.89 19.16 -0.28
C LYS A 159 -15.27 19.08 0.41
N GLN A 160 -16.32 18.75 -0.34
CA GLN A 160 -17.69 18.63 0.17
C GLN A 160 -18.03 17.23 0.73
N HIS A 161 -17.19 16.22 0.49
CA HIS A 161 -17.41 14.85 0.94
C HIS A 161 -16.97 14.69 2.40
N LYS A 162 -17.85 14.13 3.22
CA LYS A 162 -17.62 13.87 4.64
C LYS A 162 -17.00 12.50 4.93
N ASP A 163 -16.66 11.72 3.91
CA ASP A 163 -15.96 10.45 4.04
C ASP A 163 -14.43 10.61 4.21
N CYS A 164 -13.71 9.50 4.34
CA CYS A 164 -12.25 9.48 4.34
C CYS A 164 -11.68 8.95 3.00
N ASN A 165 -12.45 9.01 1.92
CA ASN A 165 -12.03 8.50 0.61
C ASN A 165 -11.09 9.47 -0.11
N PHE A 166 -10.29 8.92 -1.02
CA PHE A 166 -9.28 9.66 -1.78
C PHE A 166 -9.62 9.71 -3.27
N SER A 167 -9.45 10.88 -3.89
CA SER A 167 -9.61 11.11 -5.33
C SER A 167 -8.57 12.13 -5.77
N TYR A 168 -7.87 11.82 -6.86
CA TYR A 168 -6.84 12.68 -7.44
C TYR A 168 -7.06 12.94 -8.94
N ALA A 169 -8.01 12.26 -9.59
CA ALA A 169 -8.30 12.46 -11.02
C ALA A 169 -8.71 13.91 -11.36
N GLY A 170 -9.53 14.54 -10.50
CA GLY A 170 -9.91 15.94 -10.65
C GLY A 170 -8.73 16.91 -10.53
N LEU A 171 -7.80 16.64 -9.61
CA LEU A 171 -6.58 17.45 -9.43
C LEU A 171 -5.64 17.30 -10.64
N LYS A 172 -5.45 16.08 -11.16
CA LYS A 172 -4.69 15.85 -12.41
C LYS A 172 -5.26 16.67 -13.56
N THR A 173 -6.58 16.75 -13.68
CA THR A 173 -7.22 17.56 -14.73
C THR A 173 -6.89 19.04 -14.59
N GLN A 174 -6.96 19.59 -13.36
CA GLN A 174 -6.57 20.98 -13.11
C GLN A 174 -5.10 21.25 -13.43
N VAL A 175 -4.20 20.33 -13.07
CA VAL A 175 -2.77 20.43 -13.39
C VAL A 175 -2.54 20.41 -14.89
N ARG A 176 -3.21 19.52 -15.64
CA ARG A 176 -3.12 19.48 -17.10
C ARG A 176 -3.52 20.81 -17.73
N LEU A 177 -4.59 21.44 -17.24
CA LEU A 177 -5.02 22.76 -17.72
C LEU A 177 -4.00 23.86 -17.40
N ALA A 178 -3.35 23.81 -16.23
CA ALA A 178 -2.29 24.75 -15.88
C ALA A 178 -1.04 24.59 -16.76
N ILE A 179 -0.65 23.34 -17.09
CA ILE A 179 0.45 23.04 -18.01
C ILE A 179 0.15 23.61 -19.41
N GLN A 180 -1.07 23.41 -19.90
CA GLN A 180 -1.52 23.97 -21.19
C GLN A 180 -1.51 25.50 -21.19
N ALA A 181 -2.03 26.14 -20.13
CA ALA A 181 -2.08 27.60 -20.02
C ALA A 181 -0.68 28.24 -19.97
N ARG A 182 0.33 27.51 -19.50
CA ARG A 182 1.74 27.95 -19.44
C ARG A 182 2.54 27.55 -20.70
N ASN A 183 1.91 26.89 -21.68
CA ASN A 183 2.55 26.38 -22.91
C ASN A 183 3.75 25.47 -22.65
N ILE A 184 3.71 24.67 -21.58
CA ILE A 184 4.80 23.75 -21.24
C ILE A 184 4.77 22.56 -22.21
N ASN A 185 5.89 22.32 -22.91
CA ASN A 185 6.07 21.14 -23.77
C ASN A 185 6.93 20.07 -23.06
N ALA A 186 6.31 18.93 -22.75
CA ALA A 186 6.97 17.79 -22.12
C ALA A 186 8.05 17.13 -23.00
N GLU A 187 8.05 17.36 -24.31
CA GLU A 187 9.10 16.88 -25.22
C GLU A 187 10.44 17.60 -25.01
N ILE A 188 10.40 18.80 -24.44
CA ILE A 188 11.60 19.53 -24.03
C ILE A 188 12.00 19.01 -22.64
N PRO A 189 13.14 18.30 -22.51
CA PRO A 189 13.60 17.83 -21.21
C PRO A 189 13.87 19.01 -20.28
N LEU A 190 13.66 18.81 -18.98
CA LEU A 190 13.89 19.86 -17.97
C LEU A 190 15.33 20.44 -18.03
N SER A 191 16.32 19.64 -18.43
CA SER A 191 17.72 20.07 -18.61
C SER A 191 17.93 21.07 -19.74
N SER A 192 17.04 21.09 -20.73
CA SER A 192 17.07 21.99 -21.90
C SER A 192 16.02 23.10 -21.83
N ALA A 193 15.24 23.15 -20.74
CA ALA A 193 14.22 24.17 -20.52
C ALA A 193 14.86 25.55 -20.29
N SER A 194 14.20 26.60 -20.78
CA SER A 194 14.58 27.97 -20.43
C SER A 194 14.37 28.22 -18.93
N HIS A 195 14.95 29.28 -18.39
CA HIS A 195 14.77 29.63 -16.98
C HIS A 195 13.28 29.82 -16.61
N ASP A 196 12.52 30.53 -17.46
CA ASP A 196 11.10 30.78 -17.23
C ASP A 196 10.25 29.50 -17.34
N ASP A 197 10.58 28.61 -18.29
CA ASP A 197 9.89 27.33 -18.44
C ASP A 197 10.16 26.40 -17.24
N ARG A 198 11.42 26.29 -16.79
CA ARG A 198 11.77 25.52 -15.58
C ARG A 198 11.05 26.07 -14.36
N LYS A 199 11.02 27.39 -14.17
CA LYS A 199 10.29 28.03 -13.07
C LYS A 199 8.79 27.74 -13.13
N ALA A 200 8.18 27.81 -14.31
CA ALA A 200 6.76 27.49 -14.48
C ALA A 200 6.45 26.03 -14.14
N ARG A 201 7.31 25.08 -14.55
CA ARG A 201 7.19 23.66 -14.19
C ARG A 201 7.35 23.46 -12.67
N ALA A 202 8.31 24.14 -12.05
CA ALA A 202 8.54 24.09 -10.61
C ALA A 202 7.35 24.61 -9.81
N ASP A 203 6.80 25.76 -10.19
CA ASP A 203 5.60 26.34 -9.59
C ASP A 203 4.39 25.40 -9.66
N ILE A 204 4.18 24.73 -10.79
CA ILE A 204 3.12 23.73 -10.95
C ILE A 204 3.37 22.52 -10.06
N ALA A 205 4.60 21.98 -10.03
CA ALA A 205 4.97 20.85 -9.19
C ALA A 205 4.73 21.15 -7.70
N ALA A 206 5.21 22.31 -7.23
CA ALA A 206 5.04 22.78 -5.85
C ALA A 206 3.57 22.99 -5.48
N SER A 207 2.81 23.63 -6.37
CA SER A 207 1.38 23.89 -6.16
C SER A 207 0.56 22.60 -6.15
N PHE A 208 0.89 21.64 -7.01
CA PHE A 208 0.28 20.31 -7.04
C PHE A 208 0.58 19.55 -5.75
N GLN A 209 1.87 19.41 -5.38
CA GLN A 209 2.30 18.68 -4.19
C GLN A 209 1.60 19.22 -2.94
N ARG A 210 1.54 20.54 -2.78
CA ARG A 210 0.84 21.17 -1.66
C ARG A 210 -0.63 20.76 -1.59
N VAL A 211 -1.38 20.85 -2.70
CA VAL A 211 -2.82 20.57 -2.70
C VAL A 211 -3.12 19.07 -2.62
N ALA A 212 -2.30 18.22 -3.24
CA ALA A 212 -2.43 16.77 -3.15
C ALA A 212 -2.22 16.26 -1.71
N VAL A 213 -1.24 16.82 -1.02
CA VAL A 213 -0.93 16.46 0.37
C VAL A 213 -1.93 17.07 1.33
N LEU A 214 -2.43 18.28 1.07
CA LEU A 214 -3.51 18.86 1.87
C LEU A 214 -4.77 17.99 1.87
N HIS A 215 -5.15 17.44 0.72
CA HIS A 215 -6.25 16.46 0.65
C HIS A 215 -5.93 15.20 1.46
N LEU A 216 -4.69 14.71 1.42
CA LEU A 216 -4.25 13.57 2.21
C LEU A 216 -4.37 13.85 3.72
N GLU A 217 -3.90 15.01 4.17
CA GLU A 217 -3.99 15.49 5.55
C GLU A 217 -5.45 15.56 6.03
N GLU A 218 -6.35 16.19 5.25
CA GLU A 218 -7.77 16.34 5.62
C GLU A 218 -8.49 14.99 5.79
N ARG A 219 -8.13 13.96 5.01
CA ARG A 219 -8.69 12.60 5.17
C ARG A 219 -8.08 11.87 6.35
N CYS A 220 -6.79 12.04 6.59
CA CYS A 220 -6.11 11.43 7.73
C CYS A 220 -6.62 12.00 9.05
N GLU A 221 -6.77 13.33 9.17
CA GLU A 221 -7.32 13.97 10.37
C GLU A 221 -8.72 13.43 10.71
N ARG A 222 -9.60 13.35 9.71
CA ARG A 222 -10.96 12.81 9.90
C ARG A 222 -10.95 11.33 10.28
N ALA A 223 -10.13 10.52 9.60
CA ALA A 223 -10.04 9.10 9.90
C ALA A 223 -9.49 8.84 11.31
N ILE A 224 -8.52 9.64 11.76
CA ILE A 224 -8.01 9.59 13.14
C ILE A 224 -9.13 9.94 14.12
N GLU A 225 -9.88 11.02 13.89
CA GLU A 225 -11.02 11.39 14.73
C GLU A 225 -12.05 10.25 14.86
N TRP A 226 -12.40 9.61 13.74
CA TRP A 226 -13.33 8.47 13.73
C TRP A 226 -12.77 7.27 14.47
N ALA A 227 -11.51 6.93 14.22
CA ALA A 227 -10.85 5.81 14.89
C ALA A 227 -10.74 6.03 16.39
N SER A 228 -10.40 7.24 16.85
CA SER A 228 -10.32 7.57 18.27
C SER A 228 -11.65 7.44 19.01
N LYS A 229 -12.80 7.63 18.33
CA LYS A 229 -14.12 7.41 18.93
C LYS A 229 -14.39 5.93 19.20
N VAL A 230 -13.90 5.06 18.31
CA VAL A 230 -14.12 3.61 18.39
C VAL A 230 -13.04 2.92 19.22
N GLU A 231 -11.81 3.44 19.18
CA GLU A 231 -10.65 2.90 19.87
C GLU A 231 -9.82 4.04 20.49
N PRO A 232 -10.22 4.54 21.69
CA PRO A 232 -9.55 5.67 22.34
C PRO A 232 -8.10 5.40 22.74
N SER A 233 -7.67 4.15 22.74
CA SER A 233 -6.33 3.73 23.16
C SER A 233 -5.25 3.89 22.09
N ILE A 234 -5.61 4.28 20.85
CA ILE A 234 -4.64 4.45 19.76
C ILE A 234 -3.59 5.52 20.11
N LYS A 235 -2.30 5.18 19.89
CA LYS A 235 -1.16 6.10 20.12
C LYS A 235 -0.22 6.21 18.93
N ARG A 236 -0.35 5.33 17.94
CA ARG A 236 0.60 5.20 16.84
C ARG A 236 -0.14 5.37 15.51
N PHE A 237 0.48 6.09 14.59
CA PHE A 237 0.03 6.25 13.22
C PHE A 237 1.11 5.78 12.25
N VAL A 238 0.90 4.61 11.67
CA VAL A 238 1.82 3.99 10.71
C VAL A 238 1.55 4.53 9.31
N VAL A 239 2.59 4.95 8.61
CA VAL A 239 2.51 5.34 7.18
C VAL A 239 3.51 4.53 6.37
N SER A 240 3.00 3.76 5.41
CA SER A 240 3.79 2.86 4.56
C SER A 240 3.38 2.96 3.08
N GLY A 241 4.15 2.34 2.19
CA GLY A 241 4.00 2.44 0.74
C GLY A 241 5.01 3.39 0.09
N GLY A 242 5.21 3.29 -1.23
CA GLY A 242 6.24 4.04 -1.95
C GLY A 242 6.16 5.56 -1.76
N VAL A 243 4.95 6.13 -1.73
CA VAL A 243 4.74 7.58 -1.54
C VAL A 243 5.07 8.01 -0.11
N ALA A 244 5.01 7.07 0.85
CA ALA A 244 5.46 7.34 2.21
C ALA A 244 6.93 7.73 2.25
N SER A 245 7.76 7.47 1.23
CA SER A 245 9.17 7.90 1.20
C SER A 245 9.38 9.37 0.87
N ASN A 246 8.36 10.08 0.39
CA ASN A 246 8.40 11.51 0.10
C ASN A 246 8.52 12.29 1.43
N LYS A 247 9.54 13.15 1.53
CA LYS A 247 9.86 13.89 2.76
C LYS A 247 8.80 14.92 3.08
N TYR A 248 8.25 15.59 2.06
CA TYR A 248 7.16 16.55 2.27
C TYR A 248 5.91 15.86 2.81
N VAL A 249 5.49 14.74 2.22
CA VAL A 249 4.38 13.90 2.71
C VAL A 249 4.62 13.48 4.17
N ARG A 250 5.81 12.95 4.49
CA ARG A 250 6.16 12.55 5.87
C ARG A 250 6.05 13.71 6.86
N ALA A 251 6.61 14.87 6.52
CA ALA A 251 6.58 16.04 7.40
C ALA A 251 5.15 16.51 7.70
N ARG A 252 4.31 16.59 6.66
CA ARG A 252 2.90 16.99 6.81
C ARG A 252 2.08 15.98 7.63
N LEU A 253 2.29 14.68 7.41
CA LEU A 253 1.60 13.64 8.19
C LEU A 253 2.09 13.54 9.64
N ASP A 254 3.34 13.91 9.92
CA ASP A 254 3.86 14.01 11.28
C ASP A 254 3.20 15.16 12.06
N GLU A 255 2.96 16.30 11.40
CA GLU A 255 2.16 17.39 11.97
C GLU A 255 0.74 16.93 12.30
N VAL A 256 0.08 16.21 11.37
CA VAL A 256 -1.24 15.62 11.59
C VAL A 256 -1.24 14.65 12.78
N ALA A 257 -0.24 13.77 12.87
CA ALA A 257 -0.12 12.83 13.98
C ALA A 257 0.01 13.55 15.32
N LYS A 258 0.97 14.50 15.42
CA LYS A 258 1.25 15.26 16.64
C LYS A 258 0.05 16.09 17.10
N LYS A 259 -0.66 16.74 16.17
CA LYS A 259 -1.89 17.50 16.46
C LYS A 259 -2.97 16.64 17.10
N ASN A 260 -3.01 15.35 16.77
CA ASN A 260 -3.97 14.39 17.30
C ASN A 260 -3.40 13.52 18.44
N GLY A 261 -2.24 13.87 19.01
CA GLY A 261 -1.63 13.13 20.12
C GLY A 261 -1.09 11.74 19.74
N LEU A 262 -0.87 11.49 18.45
CA LEU A 262 -0.31 10.24 17.93
C LEU A 262 1.17 10.42 17.59
N GLN A 263 1.92 9.32 17.65
CA GLN A 263 3.28 9.27 17.13
C GLN A 263 3.29 8.66 15.73
N LEU A 264 3.87 9.39 14.77
CA LEU A 264 4.08 8.89 13.42
C LEU A 264 5.15 7.79 13.42
N VAL A 265 4.86 6.69 12.72
CA VAL A 265 5.79 5.59 12.49
C VAL A 265 5.89 5.34 11.00
N CYS A 266 7.09 5.47 10.44
CA CYS A 266 7.34 5.18 9.03
C CYS A 266 8.44 4.11 8.94
N PRO A 267 8.21 2.98 8.27
CA PRO A 267 9.29 2.05 7.96
C PRO A 267 10.42 2.75 7.18
N PRO A 268 11.64 2.20 7.22
CA PRO A 268 12.72 2.59 6.32
C PRO A 268 12.25 2.54 4.86
N PRO A 269 12.68 3.49 3.99
CA PRO A 269 12.22 3.54 2.60
C PRO A 269 12.36 2.21 1.83
N SER A 270 13.40 1.43 2.10
CA SER A 270 13.63 0.11 1.49
C SER A 270 12.56 -0.94 1.85
N LEU A 271 11.82 -0.73 2.94
CA LEU A 271 10.73 -1.59 3.39
C LEU A 271 9.35 -1.06 3.03
N CYS A 272 9.25 0.17 2.50
CA CYS A 272 7.98 0.78 2.10
C CYS A 272 7.49 0.33 0.71
N THR A 273 8.39 -0.13 -0.16
CA THR A 273 8.04 -0.71 -1.46
C THR A 273 7.86 -2.22 -1.36
N ASP A 274 7.25 -2.85 -2.35
CA ASP A 274 7.04 -4.30 -2.36
C ASP A 274 8.37 -5.07 -2.18
N ASN A 275 8.43 -5.92 -1.17
CA ASN A 275 9.63 -6.70 -0.84
C ASN A 275 9.26 -8.04 -0.16
N GLY A 276 10.16 -9.01 -0.18
CA GLY A 276 9.95 -10.31 0.48
C GLY A 276 9.97 -10.26 2.00
N VAL A 277 10.64 -9.26 2.60
CA VAL A 277 10.80 -9.12 4.06
C VAL A 277 9.47 -8.86 4.74
N MET A 278 8.62 -7.98 4.20
CA MET A 278 7.29 -7.73 4.75
C MET A 278 6.39 -8.97 4.75
N ILE A 279 6.52 -9.83 3.72
CA ILE A 279 5.77 -11.08 3.60
C ILE A 279 6.27 -12.07 4.65
N ALA A 280 7.59 -12.24 4.76
CA ALA A 280 8.21 -13.10 5.76
C ALA A 280 7.84 -12.68 7.19
N TRP A 281 7.92 -11.37 7.50
CA TRP A 281 7.54 -10.84 8.82
C TRP A 281 6.08 -11.10 9.17
N THR A 282 5.17 -10.84 8.24
CA THR A 282 3.74 -11.10 8.43
C THR A 282 3.46 -12.59 8.61
N GLY A 283 4.20 -13.43 7.88
CA GLY A 283 4.18 -14.88 8.08
C GLY A 283 4.62 -15.29 9.48
N ILE A 284 5.65 -14.66 10.03
CA ILE A 284 6.07 -14.90 11.43
C ILE A 284 4.96 -14.49 12.41
N GLU A 285 4.28 -13.35 12.19
CA GLU A 285 3.18 -12.92 13.07
C GLU A 285 1.99 -13.91 13.05
N HIS A 286 1.59 -14.39 11.85
CA HIS A 286 0.52 -15.40 11.72
C HIS A 286 0.93 -16.76 12.28
N LEU A 287 2.16 -17.22 12.01
CA LEU A 287 2.70 -18.48 12.52
C LEU A 287 2.68 -18.50 14.05
N ARG A 288 3.07 -17.40 14.70
CA ARG A 288 3.03 -17.26 16.18
C ARG A 288 1.61 -17.31 16.76
N LYS A 289 0.60 -16.97 15.96
CA LYS A 289 -0.82 -17.10 16.33
C LYS A 289 -1.41 -18.47 15.94
N GLY A 290 -0.59 -19.40 15.45
CA GLY A 290 -1.04 -20.72 15.01
C GLY A 290 -1.81 -20.71 13.69
N ARG A 291 -1.67 -19.65 12.88
CA ARG A 291 -2.40 -19.48 11.61
C ARG A 291 -1.51 -19.86 10.44
N PHE A 292 -1.60 -21.12 10.03
CA PHE A 292 -0.86 -21.67 8.90
C PHE A 292 -1.59 -22.92 8.37
N ASP A 293 -1.32 -23.26 7.12
CA ASP A 293 -1.76 -24.51 6.52
C ASP A 293 -0.67 -25.59 6.71
N PRO A 294 -1.05 -26.88 6.79
CA PRO A 294 -0.09 -27.97 6.84
C PRO A 294 0.81 -27.98 5.59
N PRO A 295 1.95 -28.70 5.63
CA PRO A 295 2.82 -28.82 4.48
C PRO A 295 2.07 -29.26 3.22
N ALA A 296 2.40 -28.65 2.08
CA ALA A 296 1.86 -29.06 0.80
C ALA A 296 2.27 -30.52 0.49
N PRO A 297 1.46 -31.28 -0.25
CA PRO A 297 1.87 -32.59 -0.75
C PRO A 297 3.19 -32.51 -1.52
N PHE A 298 4.05 -33.53 -1.40
CA PHE A 298 5.30 -33.59 -2.15
C PHE A 298 5.07 -33.74 -3.66
N ASP A 299 4.06 -34.52 -4.03
CA ASP A 299 3.68 -34.83 -5.41
C ASP A 299 2.33 -34.17 -5.73
N GLU A 300 2.38 -32.88 -6.08
CA GLU A 300 1.22 -32.14 -6.55
C GLU A 300 1.11 -32.18 -8.08
N PRO A 301 -0.08 -32.44 -8.62
CA PRO A 301 -0.28 -32.43 -10.06
C PRO A 301 -0.08 -31.00 -10.64
N GLU A 302 0.44 -30.92 -11.85
CA GLU A 302 0.80 -29.64 -12.49
C GLU A 302 -0.40 -28.71 -12.74
N ASP A 303 -1.61 -29.27 -12.83
CA ASP A 303 -2.87 -28.57 -13.11
C ASP A 303 -3.64 -28.13 -11.85
N ILE A 304 -3.04 -28.24 -10.67
CA ILE A 304 -3.67 -27.81 -9.42
C ILE A 304 -4.12 -26.34 -9.46
N LEU A 305 -5.34 -26.09 -9.00
CA LEU A 305 -5.89 -24.75 -8.85
C LEU A 305 -5.45 -24.16 -7.51
N TYR A 306 -4.57 -23.17 -7.56
CA TYR A 306 -4.16 -22.42 -6.37
C TYR A 306 -5.24 -21.41 -5.97
N ASP A 307 -5.58 -21.37 -4.67
CA ASP A 307 -6.44 -20.33 -4.08
C ASP A 307 -5.67 -18.99 -4.03
N VAL A 308 -5.65 -18.29 -5.16
CA VAL A 308 -5.19 -16.90 -5.25
C VAL A 308 -6.39 -15.97 -5.27
N ARG A 309 -6.25 -14.81 -4.64
CA ARG A 309 -7.33 -13.84 -4.44
C ARG A 309 -6.94 -12.49 -5.04
N PRO A 310 -7.10 -12.30 -6.36
CA PRO A 310 -6.63 -11.09 -7.06
C PRO A 310 -7.26 -9.80 -6.51
N ARG A 311 -8.52 -9.91 -6.08
CA ARG A 311 -9.29 -8.87 -5.40
C ARG A 311 -9.67 -9.37 -4.02
N TRP A 312 -8.91 -8.93 -3.03
CA TRP A 312 -9.09 -9.34 -1.65
C TRP A 312 -9.08 -8.10 -0.76
N PRO A 313 -10.24 -7.69 -0.20
CA PRO A 313 -10.31 -6.59 0.75
C PRO A 313 -9.58 -6.93 2.05
N LEU A 314 -8.86 -5.97 2.62
CA LEU A 314 -8.12 -6.19 3.86
C LEU A 314 -9.04 -6.22 5.08
N GLY A 315 -10.06 -5.36 5.13
CA GLY A 315 -10.94 -5.23 6.28
C GLY A 315 -12.35 -4.79 5.91
N GLU A 316 -13.19 -4.67 6.93
CA GLU A 316 -14.58 -4.23 6.78
C GLU A 316 -14.64 -2.71 6.56
N GLU A 317 -15.56 -2.26 5.70
CA GLU A 317 -15.73 -0.83 5.44
C GLU A 317 -16.46 -0.14 6.60
N HIS A 318 -15.92 0.98 7.06
CA HIS A 318 -16.60 1.87 8.00
C HIS A 318 -17.80 2.55 7.32
N THR A 319 -18.93 2.62 8.01
CA THR A 319 -20.20 3.05 7.42
C THR A 319 -20.49 4.54 7.57
N GLU A 320 -19.78 5.26 8.45
CA GLU A 320 -19.98 6.70 8.66
C GLU A 320 -19.57 7.52 7.42
N GLY A 321 -20.37 8.53 7.07
CA GLY A 321 -20.08 9.46 5.97
C GLY A 321 -20.26 8.91 4.54
N ARG A 322 -20.83 7.71 4.39
CA ARG A 322 -20.99 7.05 3.08
C ARG A 322 -21.80 7.91 2.10
N SER A 323 -21.22 8.18 0.93
CA SER A 323 -21.96 8.67 -0.23
C SER A 323 -22.61 7.49 -0.96
N GLU A 324 -23.91 7.55 -1.25
CA GLU A 324 -24.69 6.49 -1.92
C GLU A 324 -24.18 6.16 -3.34
N ALA A 325 -23.27 6.96 -3.91
CA ALA A 325 -22.81 6.86 -5.30
C ALA A 325 -21.82 5.72 -5.60
N ARG A 326 -21.60 4.76 -4.68
CA ARG A 326 -20.65 3.66 -4.90
C ARG A 326 -21.29 2.51 -5.68
N SER A 327 -21.16 2.53 -7.01
CA SER A 327 -21.17 1.31 -7.81
C SER A 327 -19.79 0.66 -7.73
N VAL A 328 -19.51 -0.06 -6.64
CA VAL A 328 -18.37 -0.98 -6.61
C VAL A 328 -18.76 -2.16 -7.48
N ARG A 329 -17.94 -2.52 -8.47
CA ARG A 329 -18.10 -3.81 -9.17
C ARG A 329 -17.89 -4.93 -8.16
N THR A 330 -18.99 -5.42 -7.59
CA THR A 330 -19.03 -6.48 -6.56
C THR A 330 -18.79 -7.88 -7.12
N ALA A 331 -18.78 -8.03 -8.44
CA ALA A 331 -18.52 -9.32 -9.08
C ALA A 331 -17.11 -9.84 -8.71
N ARG A 332 -17.07 -11.02 -8.08
CA ARG A 332 -15.86 -11.79 -7.74
C ARG A 332 -14.94 -11.15 -6.67
N MET A 333 -15.47 -10.34 -5.75
CA MET A 333 -14.70 -9.94 -4.55
C MET A 333 -14.77 -11.05 -3.50
N HIS A 334 -13.62 -11.46 -2.98
CA HIS A 334 -13.56 -12.36 -1.83
C HIS A 334 -14.05 -11.65 -0.55
N PRO A 335 -14.56 -12.38 0.46
CA PRO A 335 -14.73 -11.84 1.81
C PRO A 335 -13.42 -11.20 2.29
N SER A 336 -13.52 -10.15 3.10
CA SER A 336 -12.32 -9.48 3.60
C SER A 336 -11.46 -10.44 4.44
N LEU A 337 -10.16 -10.16 4.57
CA LEU A 337 -9.31 -10.91 5.50
C LEU A 337 -9.89 -10.90 6.92
N THR A 338 -10.38 -9.74 7.38
CA THR A 338 -11.05 -9.60 8.68
C THR A 338 -12.24 -10.54 8.82
N SER A 339 -13.13 -10.57 7.82
CA SER A 339 -14.29 -11.47 7.80
C SER A 339 -13.89 -12.95 7.87
N ILE A 340 -12.87 -13.36 7.10
CA ILE A 340 -12.40 -14.74 7.07
C ILE A 340 -11.83 -15.15 8.44
N ILE A 341 -11.02 -14.29 9.06
CA ILE A 341 -10.40 -14.58 10.36
C ILE A 341 -11.46 -14.62 11.46
N GLN A 342 -12.42 -13.69 11.45
CA GLN A 342 -13.53 -13.71 12.42
C GLN A 342 -14.37 -14.99 12.31
N ALA A 343 -14.68 -15.44 11.10
CA ALA A 343 -15.41 -16.69 10.89
C ALA A 343 -14.64 -17.92 11.42
N SER A 344 -13.31 -17.94 11.30
CA SER A 344 -12.48 -19.03 11.84
C SER A 344 -12.37 -19.06 13.37
N MET A 345 -12.73 -17.96 14.04
CA MET A 345 -12.66 -17.82 15.50
C MET A 345 -13.99 -18.14 16.21
N GLN A 346 -15.10 -18.25 15.48
CA GLN A 346 -16.38 -18.65 16.07
C GLN A 346 -16.35 -20.16 16.36
N PRO A 347 -16.79 -20.61 17.55
CA PRO A 347 -16.94 -22.04 17.81
C PRO A 347 -17.87 -22.66 16.76
N GLN A 348 -17.52 -23.85 16.26
CA GLN A 348 -18.47 -24.68 15.52
C GLN A 348 -19.56 -25.17 16.49
N ASP A 349 -20.49 -24.28 16.88
CA ASP A 349 -21.72 -24.67 17.54
C ASP A 349 -22.64 -25.32 16.51
N GLY A 350 -22.56 -26.65 16.40
CA GLY A 350 -23.55 -27.43 15.65
C GLY A 350 -23.01 -28.65 14.92
N GLN A 351 -22.59 -29.67 15.67
CA GLN A 351 -22.75 -31.08 15.29
C GLN A 351 -22.66 -31.96 16.54
N ALA A 352 -23.73 -31.93 17.33
CA ALA A 352 -24.05 -32.98 18.29
C ALA A 352 -25.58 -33.04 18.41
N SER A 353 -26.20 -33.86 17.57
CA SER A 353 -27.50 -34.50 17.79
C SER A 353 -27.52 -35.79 16.99
#